data_AF-A0A2A5FZK9-F1
#
_entry.id   AF-A0A2A5FZK9-F1
#
_cell.length_a   1.000
_cell.length_b   1.000
_cell.length_c   1.000
_cell.angle_alpha   90.00
_cell.angle_beta   90.00
_cell.angle_gamma   90.00
#
_symmetry.space_group_name_H-M   'P 1'
#
loop_
_entity.id
_entity.type
_entity.pdbx_description
1 polymer ?
#
loop_
_entity_poly.entity_id
_entity_poly.type
_entity_poly.pdbx_seq_one_letter_code
_entity_poly.pdbx_strand_id
1 'polypeptide(L)'
;MTDIENKDYDYDVCFSFAGEDREYVSSVAEVLRDQGIRVFYDEYEEVELWGKDLYVHLDDVYKNAARYCVLFISDNYSKKLWTNHERKSAQERAFKENTEYILPARFDDTPIPGLRDTVGYIDISQKSPEDFSELIIKKVGGHWKNNYFPPVPDSLYKSFNVEDDEDEKEEIYLVSHHFFLSLKRMSEDEKNLVFHFFNNACPAELPENMHVNIDLLRRITGFTPSRILRLFSGMKSLGFESFLRDDNETEGHIGNEKEMLVVSWSDYTREDSTKIAFATLYYAQNGYCETHAIETLQRLDFSQLSKVTYEDDIH
;
A
#
# COMPACT_ATOMS: atom_id res chain seq x y z
N MET A 1 -1.48 -24.98 -8.01
CA MET A 1 -1.76 -23.56 -7.78
C MET A 1 -2.69 -23.53 -6.61
N THR A 2 -2.15 -23.24 -5.43
CA THR A 2 -2.88 -23.20 -4.16
C THR A 2 -3.62 -21.87 -4.05
N ASP A 3 -4.77 -21.85 -3.38
CA ASP A 3 -5.65 -20.68 -3.23
C ASP A 3 -4.98 -19.43 -2.58
N ILE A 4 -3.73 -19.54 -2.11
CA ILE A 4 -2.90 -18.46 -1.56
C ILE A 4 -2.39 -17.50 -2.66
N GLU A 5 -2.24 -17.97 -3.90
CA GLU A 5 -1.67 -17.17 -5.01
C GLU A 5 -2.66 -16.20 -5.68
N ASN A 6 -3.89 -16.05 -5.18
CA ASN A 6 -4.91 -15.23 -5.86
C ASN A 6 -5.70 -14.30 -4.92
N LYS A 7 -5.25 -14.14 -3.68
CA LYS A 7 -5.87 -13.24 -2.70
C LYS A 7 -5.02 -11.98 -2.55
N ASP A 8 -5.65 -10.83 -2.68
CA ASP A 8 -5.01 -9.55 -2.40
C ASP A 8 -4.87 -9.37 -0.90
N TYR A 9 -3.62 -9.27 -0.45
CA TYR A 9 -3.28 -9.00 0.94
C TYR A 9 -2.79 -7.56 1.08
N ASP A 10 -3.24 -6.89 2.13
CA ASP A 10 -2.75 -5.55 2.49
C ASP A 10 -1.33 -5.63 3.06
N TYR A 11 -0.97 -6.76 3.67
CA TYR A 11 0.34 -7.01 4.28
C TYR A 11 0.98 -8.30 3.77
N ASP A 12 2.30 -8.28 3.64
CA ASP A 12 3.07 -9.48 3.31
C ASP A 12 3.25 -10.35 4.56
N VAL A 13 3.47 -9.71 5.70
CA VAL A 13 3.52 -10.37 7.01
C VAL A 13 2.80 -9.55 8.08
N CYS A 14 2.19 -10.23 9.04
CA CYS A 14 1.74 -9.60 10.30
C CYS A 14 2.45 -10.23 11.49
N PHE A 15 2.67 -9.43 12.53
CA PHE A 15 3.40 -9.86 13.72
C PHE A 15 2.47 -10.13 14.89
N SER A 16 2.67 -11.28 15.53
CA SER A 16 2.01 -11.67 16.76
C SER A 16 3.05 -11.90 17.85
N PHE A 17 3.08 -11.03 18.85
CA PHE A 17 4.12 -11.03 19.88
C PHE A 17 3.60 -10.50 21.23
N ALA A 18 4.30 -10.78 22.32
CA ALA A 18 4.02 -10.15 23.61
C ALA A 18 4.74 -8.80 23.70
N GLY A 19 4.12 -7.82 24.37
CA GLY A 19 4.72 -6.48 24.51
C GLY A 19 6.11 -6.46 25.18
N GLU A 20 6.51 -7.51 25.90
CA GLU A 20 7.87 -7.69 26.43
C GLU A 20 8.93 -7.93 25.35
N ASP A 21 8.55 -8.53 24.22
CA ASP A 21 9.46 -8.91 23.14
C ASP A 21 9.59 -7.78 22.08
N ARG A 22 8.97 -6.62 22.38
CA ARG A 22 8.75 -5.48 21.47
C ARG A 22 10.02 -4.90 20.89
N GLU A 23 11.08 -4.74 21.69
CA GLU A 23 12.35 -4.19 21.22
C GLU A 23 12.90 -4.99 20.03
N TYR A 24 12.91 -6.32 20.14
CA TYR A 24 13.34 -7.19 19.05
C TYR A 24 12.40 -7.13 17.85
N VAL A 25 11.09 -7.20 18.09
CA VAL A 25 10.07 -7.26 17.04
C VAL A 25 10.03 -5.96 16.23
N SER A 26 10.17 -4.81 16.88
CA SER A 26 10.24 -3.50 16.22
C SER A 26 11.44 -3.43 15.28
N SER A 27 12.64 -3.84 15.71
CA SER A 27 13.81 -3.86 14.84
C SER A 27 13.64 -4.79 13.64
N VAL A 28 12.99 -5.94 13.81
CA VAL A 28 12.63 -6.81 12.67
C VAL A 28 11.66 -6.09 11.72
N ALA A 29 10.64 -5.41 12.26
CA ALA A 29 9.66 -4.69 11.44
C ALA A 29 10.31 -3.56 10.62
N GLU A 30 11.19 -2.77 11.25
CA GLU A 30 11.95 -1.70 10.59
C GLU A 30 12.81 -2.25 9.44
N VAL A 31 13.61 -3.30 9.70
CA VAL A 31 14.44 -3.93 8.67
C VAL A 31 13.60 -4.44 7.51
N LEU A 32 12.44 -5.07 7.78
CA LEU A 32 11.54 -5.54 6.73
C LEU A 32 10.93 -4.40 5.91
N ARG A 33 10.49 -3.30 6.56
CA ARG A 33 9.94 -2.12 5.89
C ARG A 33 10.98 -1.46 4.98
N ASP A 34 12.22 -1.34 5.45
CA ASP A 34 13.34 -0.82 4.67
C ASP A 34 13.72 -1.72 3.50
N GLN A 35 13.32 -2.99 3.54
CA GLN A 35 13.43 -3.92 2.42
C GLN A 35 12.15 -4.01 1.57
N GLY A 36 11.19 -3.09 1.76
CA GLY A 36 9.97 -3.01 0.94
C GLY A 36 8.89 -4.05 1.28
N ILE A 37 8.99 -4.73 2.42
CA ILE A 37 7.98 -5.70 2.89
C ILE A 37 6.90 -4.97 3.69
N ARG A 38 5.63 -5.18 3.34
CA ARG A 38 4.48 -4.59 4.07
C ARG A 38 4.24 -5.39 5.35
N VAL A 39 4.57 -4.77 6.48
CA VAL A 39 4.44 -5.38 7.81
C VAL A 39 3.26 -4.77 8.55
N PHE A 40 2.33 -5.60 8.99
CA PHE A 40 1.37 -5.18 10.02
C PHE A 40 2.00 -5.33 11.41
N TYR A 41 2.11 -4.21 12.12
CA TYR A 41 2.69 -4.10 13.45
C TYR A 41 1.88 -3.09 14.28
N ASP A 42 1.57 -3.45 15.52
CA ASP A 42 0.54 -2.78 16.33
C ASP A 42 0.84 -1.32 16.66
N GLU A 43 2.11 -0.92 16.79
CA GLU A 43 2.50 0.47 17.02
C GLU A 43 2.28 1.37 15.81
N TYR A 44 2.36 0.83 14.60
CA TYR A 44 2.08 1.62 13.40
C TYR A 44 0.58 1.94 13.26
N GLU A 45 -0.26 1.25 14.02
CA GLU A 45 -1.73 1.33 13.93
C GLU A 45 -2.36 1.84 15.24
N GLU A 46 -1.59 2.46 16.15
CA GLU A 46 -2.05 2.82 17.50
C GLU A 46 -3.34 3.67 17.49
N VAL A 47 -3.41 4.66 16.59
CA VAL A 47 -4.58 5.52 16.39
C VAL A 47 -5.76 4.74 15.81
N GLU A 48 -5.52 3.86 14.86
CA GLU A 48 -6.55 3.03 14.24
C GLU A 48 -7.12 1.99 15.22
N LEU A 49 -6.30 1.47 16.12
CA LEU A 49 -6.66 0.47 17.11
C LEU A 49 -7.32 1.08 18.36
N TRP A 50 -7.26 2.40 18.54
CA TRP A 50 -7.80 3.07 19.71
C TRP A 50 -9.32 2.89 19.82
N GLY A 51 -9.74 2.11 20.83
CA GLY A 51 -11.16 1.84 21.12
C GLY A 51 -11.77 0.68 20.34
N LYS A 52 -11.01 0.05 19.42
CA LYS A 52 -11.42 -1.21 18.77
C LYS A 52 -11.23 -2.38 19.74
N ASP A 53 -12.07 -3.40 19.62
CA ASP A 53 -11.74 -4.69 20.23
C ASP A 53 -10.56 -5.27 19.46
N LEU A 54 -9.37 -5.13 20.06
CA LEU A 54 -8.10 -5.56 19.49
C LEU A 54 -8.17 -7.01 18.99
N TYR A 55 -8.95 -7.87 19.64
CA TYR A 55 -9.04 -9.29 19.28
C TYR A 55 -9.87 -9.54 18.02
N VAL A 56 -10.96 -8.80 17.82
CA VAL A 56 -11.79 -8.91 16.60
C VAL A 56 -11.02 -8.37 15.41
N HIS A 57 -10.29 -7.28 15.59
CA HIS A 57 -9.48 -6.68 14.54
C HIS A 57 -8.25 -7.53 14.19
N LEU A 58 -7.54 -8.03 15.20
CA LEU A 58 -6.44 -8.97 15.00
C LEU A 58 -6.91 -10.27 14.33
N ASP A 59 -8.09 -10.80 14.67
CA ASP A 59 -8.65 -12.00 14.02
C ASP A 59 -8.91 -11.79 12.52
N ASP A 60 -9.38 -10.60 12.11
CA ASP A 60 -9.56 -10.28 10.70
C ASP A 60 -8.22 -10.11 9.98
N VAL A 61 -7.26 -9.40 10.59
CA VAL A 61 -5.91 -9.24 10.03
C VAL A 61 -5.22 -10.60 9.87
N TYR A 62 -5.31 -11.46 10.89
CA TYR A 62 -4.75 -12.81 10.88
C TYR A 62 -5.45 -13.78 9.92
N LYS A 63 -6.65 -13.47 9.44
CA LYS A 63 -7.40 -14.34 8.51
C LYS A 63 -7.37 -13.84 7.07
N ASN A 64 -7.38 -12.52 6.90
CA ASN A 64 -7.72 -11.92 5.61
C ASN A 64 -6.70 -10.91 5.10
N ALA A 65 -6.00 -10.18 5.97
CA ALA A 65 -5.22 -9.01 5.54
C ALA A 65 -3.73 -9.32 5.27
N ALA A 66 -3.15 -10.34 5.90
CA ALA A 66 -1.74 -10.69 5.72
C ALA A 66 -1.52 -12.03 4.99
N ARG A 67 -0.43 -12.15 4.22
CA ARG A 67 -0.06 -13.41 3.54
C ARG A 67 0.57 -14.44 4.47
N TYR A 68 1.36 -14.00 5.44
CA TYR A 68 1.88 -14.84 6.53
C TYR A 68 1.71 -14.16 7.88
N CYS A 69 1.64 -14.95 8.96
CA CYS A 69 1.70 -14.45 10.33
C CYS A 69 2.95 -14.98 11.02
N VAL A 70 3.84 -14.09 11.45
CA VAL A 70 5.00 -14.45 12.25
C VAL A 70 4.60 -14.45 13.72
N LEU A 71 4.62 -15.64 14.32
CA LEU A 71 4.37 -15.82 15.75
C LEU A 71 5.69 -15.77 16.51
N PHE A 72 5.89 -14.72 17.29
CA PHE A 72 7.01 -14.59 18.22
C PHE A 72 6.66 -15.25 19.55
N ILE A 73 7.14 -16.47 19.72
CA ILE A 73 6.84 -17.34 20.85
C ILE A 73 7.82 -17.07 21.98
N SER A 74 7.27 -16.74 23.13
CA SER A 74 7.96 -16.61 24.41
C SER A 74 7.06 -17.09 25.55
N ASP A 75 7.63 -17.30 26.73
CA ASP A 75 6.86 -17.54 27.96
C ASP A 75 5.83 -16.42 28.23
N ASN A 76 6.19 -15.16 27.91
CA ASN A 76 5.29 -14.01 28.04
C ASN A 76 4.13 -14.06 27.04
N TYR A 77 4.39 -14.46 25.79
CA TYR A 77 3.37 -14.66 24.77
C TYR A 77 2.32 -15.67 25.23
N SER A 78 2.77 -16.83 25.69
CA SER A 78 1.89 -17.90 26.20
C SER A 78 1.06 -17.42 27.41
N LYS A 79 1.65 -16.66 28.33
CA LYS A 79 0.93 -16.18 29.52
C LYS A 79 -0.09 -15.07 29.22
N LYS A 80 0.20 -14.14 28.31
CA LYS A 80 -0.66 -12.98 28.09
C LYS A 80 -1.72 -13.19 27.03
N LEU A 81 -1.32 -13.76 25.90
CA LEU A 81 -2.17 -13.87 24.72
C LEU A 81 -2.98 -15.18 24.72
N TRP A 82 -2.59 -16.17 25.55
CA TRP A 82 -3.15 -17.53 25.53
C TRP A 82 -3.94 -17.95 26.79
N THR A 83 -4.19 -17.05 27.76
CA THR A 83 -4.69 -17.42 29.09
C THR A 83 -6.20 -17.65 29.21
N ASN A 84 -7.02 -17.14 28.29
CA ASN A 84 -8.47 -17.33 28.38
C ASN A 84 -8.89 -18.62 27.66
N HIS A 85 -9.57 -19.55 28.36
CA HIS A 85 -9.99 -20.85 27.84
C HIS A 85 -10.81 -20.81 26.54
N GLU A 86 -11.67 -19.79 26.38
CA GLU A 86 -12.44 -19.59 25.15
C GLU A 86 -11.54 -19.15 23.99
N ARG A 87 -10.58 -18.25 24.28
CA ARG A 87 -9.60 -17.73 23.31
C ARG A 87 -8.63 -18.82 22.84
N LYS A 88 -8.14 -19.62 23.79
CA LYS A 88 -7.28 -20.78 23.52
C LYS A 88 -7.94 -21.74 22.53
N SER A 89 -9.22 -22.07 22.71
CA SER A 89 -9.92 -23.00 21.82
C SER A 89 -10.10 -22.45 20.39
N ALA A 90 -10.35 -21.15 20.25
CA ALA A 90 -10.50 -20.50 18.94
C ALA A 90 -9.16 -20.39 18.20
N GLN A 91 -8.09 -19.98 18.88
CA GLN A 91 -6.77 -19.83 18.29
C GLN A 91 -6.14 -21.21 17.96
N GLU A 92 -6.31 -22.22 18.84
CA GLU A 92 -5.90 -23.60 18.55
C GLU A 92 -6.54 -24.13 17.25
N ARG A 93 -7.78 -23.73 16.96
CA ARG A 93 -8.47 -24.12 15.73
C ARG A 93 -7.92 -23.38 14.52
N ALA A 94 -7.78 -22.06 14.60
CA ALA A 94 -7.23 -21.24 13.51
C ALA A 94 -5.83 -21.73 13.10
N PHE A 95 -4.99 -22.08 14.07
CA PHE A 95 -3.63 -22.54 13.82
C PHE A 95 -3.55 -23.96 13.23
N LYS A 96 -4.52 -24.82 13.57
CA LYS A 96 -4.63 -26.15 12.95
C LYS A 96 -5.13 -26.09 11.51
N GLU A 97 -5.98 -25.12 11.19
CA GLU A 97 -6.58 -24.99 9.85
C GLU A 97 -5.62 -24.30 8.86
N ASN A 98 -4.72 -23.42 9.31
CA ASN A 98 -3.83 -22.60 8.48
C ASN A 98 -2.32 -22.81 8.77
N THR A 99 -1.83 -24.06 8.74
CA THR A 99 -0.44 -24.35 9.17
C THR A 99 0.66 -23.76 8.28
N GLU A 100 0.41 -23.50 6.99
CA GLU A 100 1.42 -22.89 6.09
C GLU A 100 1.46 -21.35 6.18
N TYR A 101 0.37 -20.75 6.69
CA TYR A 101 0.25 -19.32 6.93
C TYR A 101 1.09 -18.85 8.13
N ILE A 102 1.24 -19.70 9.14
CA ILE A 102 1.90 -19.35 10.39
C ILE A 102 3.39 -19.68 10.31
N LEU A 103 4.21 -18.72 10.70
CA LEU A 103 5.66 -18.80 10.76
C LEU A 103 6.11 -18.69 12.22
N PRO A 104 6.29 -19.82 12.92
CA PRO A 104 6.66 -19.80 14.33
C PRO A 104 8.14 -19.45 14.51
N ALA A 105 8.41 -18.41 15.28
CA ALA A 105 9.74 -17.98 15.68
C ALA A 105 9.80 -17.95 17.21
N ARG A 106 10.75 -18.66 17.82
CA ARG A 106 10.75 -18.88 19.28
C ARG A 106 11.98 -18.28 19.95
N PHE A 107 11.75 -17.53 21.03
CA PHE A 107 12.79 -17.02 21.92
C PHE A 107 13.21 -18.05 22.98
N ASP A 108 12.33 -19.01 23.27
CA ASP A 108 12.55 -20.08 24.23
C ASP A 108 11.83 -21.38 23.79
N ASP A 109 11.91 -22.43 24.62
CA ASP A 109 11.22 -23.70 24.37
C ASP A 109 9.76 -23.70 24.87
N THR A 110 9.11 -22.54 25.01
CA THR A 110 7.73 -22.46 25.48
C THR A 110 6.78 -23.19 24.52
N PRO A 111 6.01 -24.19 25.00
CA PRO A 111 5.06 -24.87 24.14
C PRO A 111 3.82 -24.01 23.91
N ILE A 112 3.39 -23.89 22.64
CA ILE A 112 2.13 -23.25 22.27
C ILE A 112 1.09 -24.33 21.96
N PRO A 113 0.04 -24.48 22.78
CA PRO A 113 -1.05 -25.41 22.51
C PRO A 113 -1.66 -25.15 21.13
N GLY A 114 -1.97 -26.21 20.37
CA GLY A 114 -2.57 -26.10 19.03
C GLY A 114 -1.56 -26.08 17.89
N LEU A 115 -0.33 -25.63 18.14
CA LEU A 115 0.77 -25.83 17.20
C LEU A 115 1.32 -27.24 17.37
N ARG A 116 1.48 -27.98 16.26
CA ARG A 116 2.00 -29.35 16.29
C ARG A 116 3.52 -29.32 16.35
N ASP A 117 4.12 -30.30 17.03
CA ASP A 117 5.58 -30.51 17.04
C ASP A 117 6.17 -30.78 15.64
N THR A 118 5.32 -31.14 14.67
CA THR A 118 5.70 -31.35 13.27
C THR A 118 5.84 -30.05 12.47
N VAL A 119 5.43 -28.90 13.02
CA VAL A 119 5.62 -27.60 12.37
C VAL A 119 7.09 -27.20 12.51
N GLY A 120 7.69 -26.66 11.44
CA GLY A 120 9.06 -26.14 11.49
C GLY A 120 9.10 -24.81 12.25
N TYR A 121 9.90 -24.75 13.31
CA TYR A 121 10.15 -23.52 14.08
C TYR A 121 11.50 -22.92 13.69
N ILE A 122 11.59 -21.59 13.73
CA ILE A 122 12.88 -20.90 13.71
C ILE A 122 13.24 -20.51 15.14
N ASP A 123 14.41 -20.96 15.60
CA ASP A 123 14.98 -20.50 16.86
C ASP A 123 15.61 -19.12 16.65
N ILE A 124 15.06 -18.11 17.32
CA ILE A 124 15.51 -16.71 17.23
C ILE A 124 16.25 -16.25 18.48
N SER A 125 16.39 -17.11 19.50
CA SER A 125 17.02 -16.78 20.78
C SER A 125 18.46 -16.27 20.65
N GLN A 126 19.15 -16.62 19.57
CA GLN A 126 20.54 -16.22 19.26
C GLN A 126 20.68 -15.56 17.88
N LYS A 127 19.56 -15.15 17.25
CA LYS A 127 19.58 -14.48 15.94
C LYS A 127 19.43 -12.98 16.13
N SER A 128 20.23 -12.20 15.41
CA SER A 128 19.98 -10.77 15.29
C SER A 128 18.64 -10.51 14.57
N PRO A 129 17.99 -9.35 14.79
CA PRO A 129 16.82 -8.93 14.01
C PRO A 129 17.06 -9.00 12.50
N GLU A 130 18.26 -8.64 12.04
CA GLU A 130 18.66 -8.66 10.63
C GLU A 130 18.70 -10.09 10.08
N ASP A 131 19.36 -11.01 10.79
CA ASP A 131 19.45 -12.43 10.39
C ASP A 131 18.07 -13.09 10.31
N PHE A 132 17.17 -12.72 11.21
CA PHE A 132 15.81 -13.24 11.19
C PHE A 132 14.96 -12.61 10.07
N SER A 133 15.11 -11.30 9.84
CA SER A 133 14.45 -10.58 8.75
C SER A 133 14.79 -11.19 7.38
N GLU A 134 16.05 -11.58 7.15
CA GLU A 134 16.44 -12.29 5.93
C GLU A 134 15.65 -13.59 5.70
N LEU A 135 15.34 -14.34 6.76
CA LEU A 135 14.57 -15.57 6.65
C LEU A 135 13.12 -15.27 6.27
N ILE A 136 12.55 -14.20 6.82
CA ILE A 136 11.20 -13.73 6.46
C ILE A 136 11.18 -13.30 4.99
N ILE A 137 12.13 -12.47 4.55
CA ILE A 137 12.23 -12.03 3.14
C ILE A 137 12.30 -13.22 2.19
N LYS A 138 13.15 -14.21 2.50
CA LYS A 138 13.26 -15.46 1.73
C LYS A 138 11.95 -16.26 1.72
N LYS A 139 11.20 -16.27 2.83
CA LYS A 139 9.91 -16.97 2.93
C LYS A 139 8.80 -16.25 2.15
N VAL A 140 8.78 -14.93 2.14
CA VAL A 140 7.83 -14.12 1.35
C VAL A 140 8.09 -14.32 -0.15
N GLY A 141 9.36 -14.44 -0.57
CA GLY A 141 9.73 -14.87 -1.92
C GLY A 141 9.69 -13.76 -2.98
N GLY A 142 9.81 -12.50 -2.56
CA GLY A 142 9.81 -11.31 -3.43
C GLY A 142 8.57 -10.42 -3.27
N HIS A 143 8.57 -9.26 -3.92
CA HIS A 143 7.48 -8.29 -3.82
C HIS A 143 6.25 -8.74 -4.60
N TRP A 144 5.10 -8.79 -3.93
CA TRP A 144 3.82 -9.00 -4.59
C TRP A 144 3.38 -7.69 -5.26
N LYS A 145 3.34 -7.65 -6.58
CA LYS A 145 3.13 -6.45 -7.40
C LYS A 145 1.67 -6.18 -7.77
N ASN A 146 0.75 -6.47 -6.86
CA ASN A 146 -0.67 -6.14 -7.02
C ASN A 146 -1.15 -5.45 -5.75
N ASN A 147 -1.81 -4.30 -5.91
CA ASN A 147 -2.19 -3.43 -4.79
C ASN A 147 -1.01 -3.17 -3.84
N TYR A 148 0.14 -2.83 -4.42
CA TYR A 148 1.38 -2.61 -3.69
C TYR A 148 1.68 -1.12 -3.61
N PHE A 149 1.81 -0.63 -2.37
CA PHE A 149 2.40 0.67 -2.06
C PHE A 149 3.60 0.43 -1.13
N PRO A 150 4.80 0.95 -1.44
CA PRO A 150 5.98 0.66 -0.63
C PRO A 150 5.86 1.31 0.75
N PRO A 151 6.26 0.62 1.84
CA PRO A 151 6.26 1.19 3.20
C PRO A 151 7.18 2.40 3.39
N VAL A 152 8.16 2.56 2.49
CA VAL A 152 9.12 3.67 2.45
C VAL A 152 9.27 4.15 1.00
N PRO A 153 8.43 5.10 0.54
CA PRO A 153 8.49 5.67 -0.81
C PRO A 153 9.59 6.75 -0.93
N ASP A 154 10.86 6.36 -0.74
CA ASP A 154 12.00 7.28 -0.68
C ASP A 154 12.23 8.12 -1.96
N SER A 155 11.78 7.63 -3.12
CA SER A 155 11.83 8.36 -4.38
C SER A 155 10.83 9.51 -4.41
N LEU A 156 9.68 9.35 -3.72
CA LEU A 156 8.70 10.41 -3.56
C LEU A 156 9.25 11.50 -2.64
N TYR A 157 9.79 11.15 -1.47
CA TYR A 157 10.38 12.14 -0.53
C TYR A 157 11.47 12.98 -1.19
N LYS A 158 12.36 12.31 -1.95
CA LYS A 158 13.40 12.98 -2.73
C LYS A 158 12.82 13.97 -3.75
N SER A 159 11.68 13.66 -4.38
CA SER A 159 11.05 14.56 -5.35
C SER A 159 10.54 15.87 -4.73
N PHE A 160 10.24 15.86 -3.43
CA PHE A 160 9.86 17.04 -2.65
C PHE A 160 11.06 17.71 -1.95
N ASN A 161 12.27 17.18 -2.11
CA ASN A 161 13.49 17.59 -1.39
C ASN A 161 13.38 17.42 0.14
N VAL A 162 12.70 16.36 0.57
CA VAL A 162 12.52 16.00 1.99
C VAL A 162 13.34 14.75 2.27
N GLU A 163 14.46 14.87 2.99
CA GLU A 163 15.33 13.73 3.32
C GLU A 163 15.49 13.51 4.82
N ASP A 164 15.43 14.55 5.64
CA ASP A 164 15.71 14.49 7.10
C ASP A 164 14.56 15.04 7.97
N ASP A 165 13.41 15.37 7.37
CA ASP A 165 12.21 15.84 8.08
C ASP A 165 11.19 14.69 8.15
N GLU A 166 11.16 13.99 9.29
CA GLU A 166 10.28 12.83 9.47
C GLU A 166 8.80 13.20 9.53
N ASP A 167 8.46 14.38 10.08
CA ASP A 167 7.07 14.86 10.14
C ASP A 167 6.56 15.14 8.71
N GLU A 168 7.36 15.82 7.88
CA GLU A 168 6.99 16.09 6.49
C GLU A 168 6.94 14.80 5.63
N LYS A 169 7.84 13.83 5.87
CA LYS A 169 7.76 12.51 5.22
C LYS A 169 6.48 11.78 5.57
N GLU A 170 6.09 11.77 6.85
CA GLU A 170 4.86 11.14 7.31
C GLU A 170 3.64 11.77 6.64
N GLU A 171 3.58 13.10 6.56
CA GLU A 171 2.50 13.82 5.88
C GLU A 171 2.43 13.48 4.38
N ILE A 172 3.58 13.44 3.67
CA ILE A 172 3.64 13.04 2.26
C ILE A 172 3.19 11.58 2.08
N TYR A 173 3.64 10.68 2.96
CA TYR A 173 3.24 9.28 2.95
C TYR A 173 1.74 9.13 3.12
N LEU A 174 1.14 9.79 4.12
CA LEU A 174 -0.29 9.70 4.39
C LEU A 174 -1.13 10.17 3.20
N VAL A 175 -0.81 11.33 2.62
CA VAL A 175 -1.57 11.86 1.47
C VAL A 175 -1.42 10.98 0.23
N SER A 176 -0.20 10.51 -0.07
CA SER A 176 0.03 9.61 -1.21
C SER A 176 -0.63 8.24 -1.02
N HIS A 177 -0.65 7.71 0.21
CA HIS A 177 -1.34 6.48 0.55
C HIS A 177 -2.86 6.63 0.50
N HIS A 178 -3.43 7.75 0.97
CA HIS A 178 -4.85 8.05 0.81
C HIS A 178 -5.26 8.13 -0.66
N PHE A 179 -4.41 8.71 -1.52
CA PHE A 179 -4.63 8.71 -2.96
C PHE A 179 -4.63 7.28 -3.53
N PHE A 180 -3.65 6.46 -3.15
CA PHE A 180 -3.61 5.04 -3.51
C PHE A 180 -4.88 4.28 -3.07
N LEU A 181 -5.37 4.50 -1.85
CA LEU A 181 -6.61 3.90 -1.36
C LEU A 181 -7.85 4.37 -2.15
N SER A 182 -7.86 5.63 -2.61
CA SER A 182 -8.90 6.11 -3.52
C SER A 182 -8.86 5.38 -4.87
N LEU A 183 -7.67 5.13 -5.43
CA LEU A 183 -7.51 4.34 -6.66
C LEU A 183 -7.97 2.88 -6.48
N LYS A 184 -7.72 2.26 -5.31
CA LYS A 184 -8.17 0.89 -4.99
C LYS A 184 -9.70 0.73 -4.99
N ARG A 185 -10.45 1.82 -4.76
CA ARG A 185 -11.92 1.83 -4.74
C ARG A 185 -12.54 2.10 -6.12
N MET A 186 -11.73 2.41 -7.12
CA MET A 186 -12.19 2.72 -8.47
C MET A 186 -12.45 1.47 -9.29
N SER A 187 -13.41 1.57 -10.20
CA SER A 187 -13.57 0.64 -11.33
C SER A 187 -12.37 0.73 -12.29
N GLU A 188 -12.19 -0.27 -13.15
CA GLU A 188 -11.14 -0.28 -14.17
C GLU A 188 -11.25 0.94 -15.11
N ASP A 189 -12.46 1.33 -15.49
CA ASP A 189 -12.71 2.51 -16.32
C ASP A 189 -12.26 3.82 -15.64
N GLU A 190 -12.55 3.96 -14.34
CA GLU A 190 -12.16 5.12 -13.54
C GLU A 190 -10.63 5.18 -13.39
N LYS A 191 -9.99 4.06 -13.03
CA LYS A 191 -8.52 3.96 -12.98
C LYS A 191 -7.89 4.32 -14.32
N ASN A 192 -8.40 3.75 -15.41
CA ASN A 192 -7.91 4.02 -16.77
C ASN A 192 -7.99 5.50 -17.11
N LEU A 193 -9.13 6.14 -16.81
CA LEU A 193 -9.32 7.57 -17.05
C LEU A 193 -8.38 8.43 -16.19
N VAL A 194 -8.22 8.10 -14.91
CA VAL A 194 -7.35 8.83 -13.98
C VAL A 194 -5.88 8.74 -14.41
N PHE A 195 -5.38 7.54 -14.73
CA PHE A 195 -3.99 7.37 -15.16
C PHE A 195 -3.70 8.12 -16.47
N HIS A 196 -4.59 8.02 -17.46
CA HIS A 196 -4.43 8.78 -18.69
C HIS A 196 -4.57 10.29 -18.47
N PHE A 197 -5.41 10.74 -17.54
CA PHE A 197 -5.48 12.15 -17.16
C PHE A 197 -4.13 12.62 -16.59
N PHE A 198 -3.62 12.00 -15.51
CA PHE A 198 -2.39 12.47 -14.87
C PHE A 198 -1.15 12.36 -15.78
N ASN A 199 -1.13 11.40 -16.72
CA ASN A 199 -0.04 11.25 -17.68
C ASN A 199 -0.04 12.30 -18.80
N ASN A 200 -1.20 12.87 -19.13
CA ASN A 200 -1.36 13.77 -20.28
C ASN A 200 -1.77 15.19 -19.90
N ALA A 201 -2.15 15.43 -18.65
CA ALA A 201 -2.53 16.74 -18.16
C ALA A 201 -1.32 17.63 -17.92
N CYS A 202 -1.52 18.93 -18.17
CA CYS A 202 -0.55 19.96 -17.88
C CYS A 202 -0.46 20.21 -16.36
N PRO A 203 0.76 20.13 -15.77
CA PRO A 203 0.97 20.38 -14.34
C PRO A 203 1.22 21.86 -14.00
N ALA A 204 1.05 22.80 -14.94
CA ALA A 204 1.45 24.21 -14.75
C ALA A 204 0.64 24.96 -13.67
N GLU A 205 -0.55 24.48 -13.32
CA GLU A 205 -1.43 25.04 -12.27
C GLU A 205 -1.37 24.24 -10.95
N LEU A 206 -0.32 23.43 -10.75
CA LEU A 206 -0.07 22.81 -9.44
C LEU A 206 0.41 23.85 -8.42
N PRO A 207 0.03 23.73 -7.14
CA PRO A 207 -0.69 22.60 -6.53
C PRO A 207 -2.22 22.59 -6.68
N GLU A 208 -2.82 23.63 -7.23
CA GLU A 208 -4.27 23.82 -7.20
C GLU A 208 -5.00 22.78 -8.06
N ASN A 209 -4.54 22.56 -9.28
CA ASN A 209 -5.19 21.64 -10.21
C ASN A 209 -4.24 21.22 -11.36
N MET A 210 -4.73 20.30 -12.20
CA MET A 210 -4.17 20.02 -13.50
C MET A 210 -5.27 20.12 -14.56
N HIS A 211 -4.87 20.31 -15.82
CA HIS A 211 -5.84 20.41 -16.90
C HIS A 211 -5.38 19.72 -18.19
N VAL A 212 -6.35 19.22 -18.95
CA VAL A 212 -6.10 18.57 -20.24
C VAL A 212 -7.23 18.86 -21.21
N ASN A 213 -6.93 18.90 -22.51
CA ASN A 213 -7.96 18.98 -23.53
C ASN A 213 -8.80 17.70 -23.53
N ILE A 214 -10.13 17.82 -23.42
CA ILE A 214 -11.01 16.65 -23.33
C ILE A 214 -11.00 15.77 -24.61
N ASP A 215 -10.73 16.34 -25.79
CA ASP A 215 -10.58 15.57 -27.04
C ASP A 215 -9.35 14.65 -26.98
N LEU A 216 -8.26 15.08 -26.32
CA LEU A 216 -7.08 14.25 -26.14
C LEU A 216 -7.42 13.00 -25.32
N LEU A 217 -8.11 13.18 -24.19
CA LEU A 217 -8.57 12.05 -23.38
C LEU A 217 -9.53 11.14 -24.15
N ARG A 218 -10.45 11.71 -24.94
CA ARG A 218 -11.36 10.94 -25.80
C ARG A 218 -10.59 10.03 -26.76
N ARG A 219 -9.50 10.53 -27.35
CA ARG A 219 -8.66 9.77 -28.29
C ARG A 219 -7.87 8.65 -27.61
N ILE A 220 -7.25 8.95 -26.47
CA ILE A 220 -6.39 8.00 -25.77
C ILE A 220 -7.22 6.90 -25.09
N THR A 221 -8.31 7.27 -24.42
CA THR A 221 -9.15 6.32 -23.68
C THR A 221 -10.21 5.63 -24.55
N GLY A 222 -10.56 6.22 -25.70
CA GLY A 222 -11.71 5.81 -26.52
C GLY A 222 -13.07 6.15 -25.89
N PHE A 223 -13.11 6.85 -24.75
CA PHE A 223 -14.35 7.22 -24.09
C PHE A 223 -14.96 8.48 -24.71
N THR A 224 -16.29 8.54 -24.83
CA THR A 224 -16.96 9.77 -25.28
C THR A 224 -16.78 10.90 -24.25
N PRO A 225 -16.80 12.18 -24.65
CA PRO A 225 -16.70 13.31 -23.71
C PRO A 225 -17.74 13.23 -22.58
N SER A 226 -18.99 12.87 -22.90
CA SER A 226 -20.04 12.69 -21.90
C SER A 226 -19.75 11.55 -20.91
N ARG A 227 -19.07 10.48 -21.35
CA ARG A 227 -18.64 9.39 -20.44
C ARG A 227 -17.51 9.86 -19.53
N ILE A 228 -16.52 10.57 -20.07
CA ILE A 228 -15.41 11.16 -19.31
C ILE A 228 -15.96 12.05 -18.18
N LEU A 229 -16.83 13.00 -18.51
CA LEU A 229 -17.44 13.91 -17.54
C LEU A 229 -18.27 13.17 -16.49
N ARG A 230 -19.02 12.13 -16.89
CA ARG A 230 -19.80 11.31 -15.96
C ARG A 230 -18.91 10.55 -14.98
N LEU A 231 -17.79 9.97 -15.44
CA LEU A 231 -16.85 9.24 -14.59
C LEU A 231 -16.20 10.20 -13.57
N PHE A 232 -15.65 11.34 -14.01
CA PHE A 232 -15.06 12.32 -13.10
C PHE A 232 -16.07 12.88 -12.10
N SER A 233 -17.30 13.16 -12.53
CA SER A 233 -18.39 13.58 -11.63
C SER A 233 -18.72 12.52 -10.57
N GLY A 234 -18.64 11.23 -10.93
CA GLY A 234 -18.84 10.10 -10.01
C GLY A 234 -17.72 9.93 -8.99
N MET A 235 -16.49 10.33 -9.33
CA MET A 235 -15.31 10.20 -8.45
C MET A 235 -15.22 11.29 -7.37
N LYS A 236 -16.22 12.18 -7.25
CA LYS A 236 -16.24 13.22 -6.21
C LYS A 236 -16.14 12.66 -4.79
N SER A 237 -16.78 11.52 -4.52
CA SER A 237 -16.67 10.85 -3.23
C SER A 237 -15.31 10.21 -2.96
N LEU A 238 -14.42 10.16 -3.96
CA LEU A 238 -13.04 9.67 -3.87
C LEU A 238 -12.02 10.82 -3.79
N GLY A 239 -12.48 12.06 -3.61
CA GLY A 239 -11.65 13.26 -3.46
C GLY A 239 -11.39 14.03 -4.75
N PHE A 240 -11.98 13.63 -5.88
CA PHE A 240 -11.79 14.32 -7.16
C PHE A 240 -12.77 15.48 -7.33
N GLU A 241 -12.25 16.66 -7.65
CA GLU A 241 -13.07 17.77 -8.14
C GLU A 241 -12.74 18.03 -9.60
N SER A 242 -13.76 18.22 -10.42
CA SER A 242 -13.59 18.40 -11.86
C SER A 242 -14.58 19.39 -12.43
N PHE A 243 -14.14 20.23 -13.36
CA PHE A 243 -14.99 21.15 -14.11
C PHE A 243 -14.40 21.42 -15.50
N LEU A 244 -15.24 21.97 -16.39
CA LEU A 244 -14.80 22.44 -17.70
C LEU A 244 -14.48 23.93 -17.66
N ARG A 245 -13.36 24.32 -18.29
CA ARG A 245 -12.97 25.71 -18.51
C ARG A 245 -12.73 25.94 -19.99
N ASP A 246 -13.11 27.13 -20.49
CA ASP A 246 -12.77 27.55 -21.84
C ASP A 246 -11.27 27.85 -21.97
N ASP A 247 -10.62 27.30 -23.00
CA ASP A 247 -9.30 27.73 -23.44
C ASP A 247 -9.42 29.01 -24.28
N ASN A 248 -9.00 30.13 -23.67
CA ASN A 248 -8.99 31.44 -24.31
C ASN A 248 -7.60 31.81 -24.88
N GLU A 249 -6.57 30.99 -24.68
CA GLU A 249 -5.20 31.30 -25.13
C GLU A 249 -5.01 31.05 -26.64
N THR A 250 -5.93 30.28 -27.24
CA THR A 250 -5.84 29.83 -28.63
C THR A 250 -6.84 30.50 -29.56
N GLU A 251 -7.39 31.67 -29.21
CA GLU A 251 -8.35 32.40 -30.06
C GLU A 251 -7.87 32.50 -31.53
N GLY A 252 -8.71 32.06 -32.48
CA GLY A 252 -8.44 32.10 -33.92
C GLY A 252 -7.81 30.83 -34.52
N HIS A 253 -7.48 29.82 -33.71
CA HIS A 253 -6.97 28.53 -34.20
C HIS A 253 -8.12 27.57 -34.58
N ILE A 254 -7.88 26.70 -35.57
CA ILE A 254 -8.86 25.70 -36.05
C ILE A 254 -8.73 24.44 -35.18
N GLY A 255 -9.87 23.87 -34.77
CA GLY A 255 -9.89 22.63 -33.99
C GLY A 255 -9.87 22.81 -32.47
N ASN A 256 -10.02 24.05 -31.98
CA ASN A 256 -10.18 24.32 -30.56
C ASN A 256 -11.55 23.83 -30.09
N GLU A 257 -11.65 22.56 -29.70
CA GLU A 257 -12.58 22.24 -28.62
C GLU A 257 -12.08 23.01 -27.41
N LYS A 258 -12.80 24.09 -27.07
CA LYS A 258 -12.43 25.03 -26.00
C LYS A 258 -12.45 24.39 -24.62
N GLU A 259 -12.88 23.15 -24.50
CA GLU A 259 -13.17 22.54 -23.21
C GLU A 259 -11.92 21.87 -22.64
N MET A 260 -11.23 22.61 -21.78
CA MET A 260 -10.22 22.06 -20.89
C MET A 260 -10.92 21.42 -19.72
N LEU A 261 -10.68 20.12 -19.54
CA LEU A 261 -11.07 19.42 -18.33
C LEU A 261 -10.03 19.73 -17.26
N VAL A 262 -10.46 20.42 -16.21
CA VAL A 262 -9.68 20.73 -15.03
C VAL A 262 -10.03 19.70 -13.95
N VAL A 263 -9.02 19.12 -13.31
CA VAL A 263 -9.19 18.16 -12.21
C VAL A 263 -8.21 18.47 -11.09
N SER A 264 -8.69 18.37 -9.86
CA SER A 264 -7.88 18.36 -8.64
C SER A 264 -8.23 17.14 -7.79
N TRP A 265 -7.33 16.78 -6.89
CA TRP A 265 -7.57 15.72 -5.91
C TRP A 265 -7.18 16.20 -4.51
N SER A 266 -8.01 15.88 -3.52
CA SER A 266 -7.72 16.18 -2.11
C SER A 266 -8.28 15.11 -1.18
N ASP A 267 -7.54 14.80 -0.12
CA ASP A 267 -8.03 14.09 1.05
C ASP A 267 -8.45 15.05 2.19
N TYR A 268 -8.46 16.36 1.92
CA TYR A 268 -8.77 17.46 2.83
C TYR A 268 -7.77 17.65 3.99
N THR A 269 -6.61 16.99 3.95
CA THR A 269 -5.58 17.14 4.98
C THR A 269 -4.56 18.23 4.63
N ARG A 270 -4.28 18.43 3.34
CA ARG A 270 -3.28 19.40 2.84
C ARG A 270 -3.73 20.14 1.59
N GLU A 271 -3.26 21.39 1.45
CA GLU A 271 -3.52 22.23 0.27
C GLU A 271 -2.80 21.72 -0.99
N ASP A 272 -1.65 21.06 -0.84
CA ASP A 272 -0.84 20.54 -1.95
C ASP A 272 -1.15 19.09 -2.36
N SER A 273 -2.30 18.57 -1.94
CA SER A 273 -2.74 17.19 -2.21
C SER A 273 -2.70 16.80 -3.68
N THR A 274 -3.13 17.66 -4.61
CA THR A 274 -3.10 17.38 -6.06
C THR A 274 -1.66 17.19 -6.56
N LYS A 275 -0.71 18.00 -6.03
CA LYS A 275 0.71 17.90 -6.38
C LYS A 275 1.30 16.59 -5.88
N ILE A 276 0.95 16.17 -4.67
CA ILE A 276 1.38 14.87 -4.09
C ILE A 276 0.78 13.71 -4.90
N ALA A 277 -0.50 13.76 -5.26
CA ALA A 277 -1.15 12.75 -6.10
C ALA A 277 -0.50 12.65 -7.49
N PHE A 278 -0.21 13.79 -8.13
CA PHE A 278 0.53 13.83 -9.40
C PHE A 278 1.92 13.21 -9.26
N ALA A 279 2.71 13.62 -8.26
CA ALA A 279 4.04 13.07 -8.02
C ALA A 279 3.98 11.56 -7.74
N THR A 280 2.99 11.11 -6.97
CA THR A 280 2.76 9.68 -6.67
C THR A 280 2.60 8.86 -7.94
N LEU A 281 1.79 9.30 -8.91
CA LEU A 281 1.65 8.60 -10.20
C LEU A 281 2.86 8.78 -11.09
N TYR A 282 3.41 9.99 -11.17
CA TYR A 282 4.52 10.31 -12.07
C TYR A 282 5.76 9.47 -11.72
N TYR A 283 6.12 9.40 -10.44
CA TYR A 283 7.29 8.64 -9.99
C TYR A 283 7.04 7.13 -9.94
N ALA A 284 5.80 6.67 -9.77
CA ALA A 284 5.46 5.25 -9.84
C ALA A 284 5.68 4.63 -11.24
N GLN A 285 5.84 5.45 -12.27
CA GLN A 285 6.06 5.03 -13.64
C GLN A 285 7.54 5.09 -14.06
N ASN A 286 8.42 5.60 -13.19
CA ASN A 286 9.84 5.71 -13.52
C ASN A 286 10.44 4.35 -13.88
N GLY A 287 11.28 4.34 -14.92
CA GLY A 287 11.89 3.12 -15.44
C GLY A 287 11.04 2.39 -16.48
N TYR A 288 9.73 2.60 -16.53
CA TYR A 288 8.85 1.95 -17.51
C TYR A 288 8.66 2.76 -18.79
N CYS A 289 8.44 2.07 -19.91
CA CYS A 289 7.82 2.73 -21.06
C CYS A 289 6.32 3.00 -20.81
N GLU A 290 5.70 3.87 -21.61
CA GLU A 290 4.30 4.30 -21.42
C GLU A 290 3.31 3.11 -21.32
N THR A 291 3.49 2.08 -22.13
CA THR A 291 2.62 0.90 -22.11
C THR A 291 2.73 0.12 -20.80
N HIS A 292 3.95 -0.19 -20.35
CA HIS A 292 4.15 -0.94 -19.10
C HIS A 292 3.82 -0.10 -17.87
N ALA A 293 4.03 1.21 -17.92
CA ALA A 293 3.58 2.13 -16.89
C ALA A 293 2.06 2.01 -16.65
N ILE A 294 1.25 2.03 -17.71
CA ILE A 294 -0.20 1.87 -17.60
C ILE A 294 -0.57 0.47 -17.10
N GLU A 295 0.05 -0.60 -17.61
CA GLU A 295 -0.23 -1.97 -17.15
C GLU A 295 0.08 -2.17 -15.66
N THR A 296 1.18 -1.59 -15.18
CA THR A 296 1.61 -1.63 -13.78
C THR A 296 0.67 -0.81 -12.90
N LEU A 297 0.30 0.40 -13.30
CA LEU A 297 -0.67 1.22 -12.58
C LEU A 297 -2.06 0.57 -12.51
N GLN A 298 -2.50 -0.16 -13.55
CA GLN A 298 -3.77 -0.90 -13.53
C GLN A 298 -3.83 -1.97 -12.43
N ARG A 299 -2.69 -2.59 -12.13
CA ARG A 299 -2.50 -3.51 -10.99
C ARG A 299 -2.24 -2.79 -9.66
N LEU A 300 -2.21 -1.45 -9.66
CA LEU A 300 -1.86 -0.63 -8.51
C LEU A 300 -0.52 -1.04 -7.91
N ASP A 301 0.48 -1.22 -8.78
CA ASP A 301 1.86 -1.46 -8.37
C ASP A 301 2.64 -0.14 -8.37
N PHE A 302 2.99 0.32 -7.17
CA PHE A 302 3.76 1.55 -6.93
C PHE A 302 5.20 1.24 -6.49
N SER A 303 5.73 0.06 -6.84
CA SER A 303 7.09 -0.37 -6.48
C SER A 303 8.19 0.61 -6.90
N GLN A 304 8.00 1.38 -7.97
CA GLN A 304 8.99 2.38 -8.40
C GLN A 304 9.12 3.59 -7.47
N LEU A 305 8.22 3.75 -6.49
CA LEU A 305 8.35 4.82 -5.49
C LEU A 305 9.45 4.57 -4.46
N SER A 306 10.00 3.35 -4.40
CA SER A 306 11.08 3.01 -3.48
C SER A 306 12.28 2.42 -4.19
N LYS A 307 13.49 2.87 -3.88
CA LYS A 307 14.72 2.34 -4.49
C LYS A 307 14.93 0.85 -4.25
N VAL A 308 14.47 0.32 -3.11
CA VAL A 308 14.65 -1.10 -2.76
C VAL A 308 13.72 -2.03 -3.53
N THR A 309 12.58 -1.50 -4.00
CA THR A 309 11.62 -2.23 -4.84
C THR A 309 11.64 -1.77 -6.29
N TYR A 310 12.54 -0.85 -6.64
CA TYR A 310 12.71 -0.32 -7.99
C TYR A 310 13.21 -1.44 -8.92
N GLU A 311 12.62 -1.51 -10.11
CA GLU A 311 13.04 -2.46 -11.14
C GLU A 311 13.16 -1.75 -12.50
N ASP A 312 14.30 -1.93 -13.15
CA ASP A 312 14.46 -1.48 -14.53
C ASP A 312 13.55 -2.29 -15.46
N ASP A 313 12.96 -1.63 -16.45
CA ASP A 313 12.14 -2.28 -17.46
C ASP A 313 13.03 -3.13 -18.39
N ILE A 314 12.94 -4.45 -18.25
CA ILE A 314 13.67 -5.40 -19.07
C ILE A 314 12.86 -5.64 -20.35
N HIS A 315 13.05 -4.78 -21.34
CA HIS A 315 12.52 -4.95 -22.70
C HIS A 315 13.49 -5.62 -23.66
#